data_AF-A0A7L4PEZ1-F1
#
_entry.id   AF-A0A7L4PEZ1-F1
#
_cell.length_a   1.000
_cell.length_b   1.000
_cell.length_c   1.000
_cell.angle_alpha   90.00
_cell.angle_beta   90.00
_cell.angle_gamma   90.00
#
_symmetry.space_group_name_H-M   'P 1'
#
loop_
_entity.id
_entity.type
_entity.pdbx_description
1 polymer ?
#
loop_
_entity_poly.entity_id
_entity_poly.type
_entity_poly.pdbx_seq_one_letter_code
_entity_poly.pdbx_strand_id
1 'polypeptide(L)'
;MIKEPYLEFSQGIHCCPRAGITEYMVYDSKFKVRKKEIFVGAVGTSQSLQSLNEWIEKCSNFIAAKPNSNQPNLYTSFSGFNENSGFSAKLIYEEEITKRIFNRDIKRVLEIRNWNKLVSEAVDLFYNNILFLAQNRNVDVIVCVIPNNLYKKIVNKNEDNEVEEKIDDTHTDIEMNFRRALKAKAMHLSRPIQIIRQLTFQDTSTQQDIATKAWNFCTAVYYKTGQTVPWKLIKNEARSAACYVGIGFYRSRDKKILNTSLAQIFNDLGNGVILRGTPVEIDKNDRRPHLTSGQAYELLSSAINEYEFALETSPGRLVIHKTSNFSDEEIAGLRGAAEDRRINSIDFITILDSTFRFFRDGIYPPARGLSFKLDRDHHILYT
;
A
#
# COMPACT_ATOMS: atom_id res chain seq x y z
N MET A 1 3.07 -15.02 -23.76
CA MET A 1 3.21 -13.69 -23.15
C MET A 1 1.82 -13.23 -22.74
N ILE A 2 1.64 -12.89 -21.47
CA ILE A 2 0.40 -12.32 -20.94
C ILE A 2 0.34 -10.86 -21.39
N LYS A 3 -0.81 -10.44 -21.92
CA LYS A 3 -1.01 -9.04 -22.33
C LYS A 3 -1.08 -8.14 -21.09
N GLU A 4 -0.58 -6.91 -21.21
CA GLU A 4 -0.71 -5.92 -20.14
C GLU A 4 -2.20 -5.74 -19.78
N PRO A 5 -2.55 -5.74 -18.48
CA PRO A 5 -3.91 -5.53 -18.07
C PRO A 5 -4.31 -4.08 -18.35
N TYR A 6 -5.51 -3.92 -18.90
CA TYR A 6 -6.10 -2.61 -19.08
C TYR A 6 -6.80 -2.15 -17.80
N LEU A 7 -6.66 -0.87 -17.50
CA LEU A 7 -7.29 -0.20 -16.37
C LEU A 7 -8.44 0.68 -16.89
N GLU A 8 -9.54 0.66 -16.17
CA GLU A 8 -10.72 1.46 -16.41
C GLU A 8 -10.66 2.78 -15.63
N PHE A 9 -10.96 3.86 -16.34
CA PHE A 9 -11.02 5.24 -15.86
C PHE A 9 -12.41 5.83 -16.10
N SER A 10 -12.60 7.11 -15.81
CA SER A 10 -13.92 7.74 -15.99
C SER A 10 -14.37 7.78 -17.44
N GLN A 11 -13.48 8.15 -18.35
CA GLN A 11 -13.81 8.44 -19.75
C GLN A 11 -13.15 7.48 -20.74
N GLY A 12 -12.46 6.45 -20.25
CA GLY A 12 -11.70 5.57 -21.13
C GLY A 12 -10.94 4.46 -20.40
N ILE A 13 -10.04 3.84 -21.14
CA ILE A 13 -9.27 2.68 -20.73
C ILE A 13 -7.80 2.92 -21.11
N HIS A 14 -6.88 2.62 -20.19
CA HIS A 14 -5.44 2.67 -20.49
C HIS A 14 -4.68 1.60 -19.69
N CYS A 15 -3.59 1.07 -20.23
CA CYS A 15 -2.68 0.17 -19.49
C CYS A 15 -1.80 0.87 -18.46
N CYS A 16 -1.68 2.21 -18.49
CA CYS A 16 -0.78 3.00 -17.67
C CYS A 16 -1.62 3.86 -16.73
N PRO A 17 -1.45 3.73 -15.40
CA PRO A 17 -2.19 4.52 -14.43
C PRO A 17 -2.04 6.04 -14.61
N ARG A 18 -0.80 6.51 -14.86
CA ARG A 18 -0.48 7.95 -14.96
C ARG A 18 -1.09 8.57 -16.22
N ALA A 19 -0.92 7.90 -17.35
CA ALA A 19 -1.51 8.33 -18.63
C ALA A 19 -3.04 8.28 -18.56
N GLY A 20 -3.59 7.18 -18.02
CA GLY A 20 -5.04 7.02 -17.88
C GLY A 20 -5.69 8.06 -16.98
N ILE A 21 -5.09 8.43 -15.84
CA ILE A 21 -5.59 9.57 -15.04
C ILE A 21 -5.53 10.87 -15.83
N THR A 22 -4.43 11.12 -16.53
CA THR A 22 -4.21 12.37 -17.27
C THR A 22 -5.19 12.54 -18.42
N GLU A 23 -5.46 11.48 -19.17
CA GLU A 23 -6.29 11.51 -20.37
C GLU A 23 -7.78 11.25 -20.08
N TYR A 24 -8.09 10.40 -19.09
CA TYR A 24 -9.44 9.87 -18.88
C TYR A 24 -10.03 10.15 -17.49
N MET A 25 -9.30 10.89 -16.65
CA MET A 25 -9.64 11.20 -15.26
C MET A 25 -9.78 9.97 -14.35
N VAL A 26 -9.81 10.20 -13.05
CA VAL A 26 -10.02 9.12 -12.07
C VAL A 26 -11.36 8.41 -12.21
N TYR A 27 -11.39 7.09 -12.00
CA TYR A 27 -12.58 6.25 -12.21
C TYR A 27 -13.83 6.74 -11.47
N ASP A 28 -13.69 7.20 -10.23
CA ASP A 28 -14.81 7.66 -9.42
C ASP A 28 -15.45 8.97 -9.90
N SER A 29 -14.87 9.69 -10.87
CA SER A 29 -15.54 10.80 -11.57
C SER A 29 -16.87 10.38 -12.23
N LYS A 30 -17.10 9.08 -12.46
CA LYS A 30 -18.39 8.55 -12.91
C LYS A 30 -19.52 8.74 -11.90
N PHE A 31 -19.21 8.87 -10.61
CA PHE A 31 -20.20 8.96 -9.55
C PHE A 31 -20.49 10.41 -9.18
N LYS A 32 -21.79 10.74 -9.04
CA LYS A 32 -22.23 12.06 -8.56
C LYS A 32 -21.79 12.32 -7.11
N VAL A 33 -21.91 11.28 -6.26
CA VAL A 33 -21.51 11.32 -4.86
C VAL A 33 -20.07 10.82 -4.78
N ARG A 34 -19.12 11.74 -4.95
CA ARG A 34 -17.69 11.47 -4.78
C ARG A 34 -17.04 12.58 -3.98
N LYS A 35 -15.87 12.27 -3.44
CA LYS A 35 -15.06 13.25 -2.74
C LYS A 35 -14.27 14.09 -3.75
N LYS A 36 -14.39 15.42 -3.64
CA LYS A 36 -13.65 16.40 -4.46
C LYS A 36 -12.71 17.27 -3.63
N GLU A 37 -13.03 17.47 -2.36
CA GLU A 37 -12.19 18.18 -1.40
C GLU A 37 -11.59 17.17 -0.44
N ILE A 38 -10.26 17.16 -0.32
CA ILE A 38 -9.54 16.23 0.54
C ILE A 38 -8.81 17.04 1.60
N PHE A 39 -9.27 16.95 2.85
CA PHE A 39 -8.66 17.65 3.98
C PHE A 39 -7.39 16.93 4.42
N VAL A 40 -6.24 17.53 4.10
CA VAL A 40 -4.92 17.01 4.41
C VAL A 40 -4.45 17.61 5.73
N GLY A 41 -4.72 16.90 6.83
CA GLY A 41 -4.14 17.25 8.12
C GLY A 41 -2.63 16.99 8.12
N ALA A 42 -1.87 17.72 8.94
CA ALA A 42 -0.42 17.55 8.97
C ALA A 42 0.22 17.64 10.35
N VAL A 43 1.29 16.87 10.54
CA VAL A 43 2.11 16.85 11.75
C VAL A 43 3.58 16.98 11.38
N GLY A 44 4.26 17.97 11.94
CA GLY A 44 5.68 18.21 11.65
C GLY A 44 6.22 19.45 12.36
N THR A 45 7.51 19.78 12.15
CA THR A 45 8.06 21.06 12.62
C THR A 45 7.52 22.22 11.77
N SER A 46 7.68 23.48 12.21
CA SER A 46 7.26 24.65 11.40
C SER A 46 7.83 24.63 9.99
N GLN A 47 9.12 24.33 9.85
CA GLN A 47 9.76 24.24 8.54
C GLN A 47 9.17 23.09 7.71
N SER A 48 8.94 21.95 8.34
CA SER A 48 8.35 20.78 7.68
C SER A 48 6.92 21.02 7.19
N LEU A 49 6.11 21.74 7.98
CA LEU A 49 4.73 22.11 7.63
C LEU A 49 4.70 23.13 6.49
N GLN A 50 5.60 24.14 6.53
CA GLN A 50 5.74 25.10 5.45
C GLN A 50 6.13 24.41 4.13
N SER A 51 7.15 23.54 4.15
CA SER A 51 7.56 22.80 2.95
C SER A 51 6.46 21.88 2.42
N LEU A 52 5.62 21.32 3.28
CA LEU A 52 4.46 20.54 2.85
C LEU A 52 3.40 21.42 2.19
N ASN A 53 3.14 22.63 2.71
CA ASN A 53 2.20 23.56 2.09
C ASN A 53 2.66 23.94 0.68
N GLU A 54 3.92 24.38 0.54
CA GLU A 54 4.53 24.71 -0.75
C GLU A 54 4.50 23.51 -1.71
N TRP A 55 4.68 22.30 -1.19
CA TRP A 55 4.59 21.07 -1.98
C TRP A 55 3.16 20.78 -2.47
N ILE A 56 2.14 20.99 -1.63
CA ILE A 56 0.73 20.81 -2.00
C ILE A 56 0.34 21.84 -3.07
N GLU A 57 0.73 23.11 -2.91
CA GLU A 57 0.53 24.16 -3.91
C GLU A 57 1.26 23.84 -5.24
N LYS A 58 2.46 23.29 -5.16
CA LYS A 58 3.16 22.83 -6.37
C LYS A 58 2.42 21.68 -7.05
N CYS A 59 1.92 20.73 -6.27
CA CYS A 59 1.13 19.60 -6.78
C CYS A 59 -0.23 20.04 -7.33
N SER A 60 -0.81 21.18 -6.95
CA SER A 60 -2.08 21.60 -7.56
C SER A 60 -1.91 21.98 -9.04
N ASN A 61 -0.69 22.27 -9.46
CA ASN A 61 -0.33 22.73 -10.80
C ASN A 61 0.35 21.63 -11.65
N PHE A 62 0.43 21.88 -12.96
CA PHE A 62 1.18 21.03 -13.87
C PHE A 62 2.68 21.02 -13.53
N ILE A 63 3.31 19.85 -13.57
CA ILE A 63 4.76 19.69 -13.40
C ILE A 63 5.32 19.00 -14.64
N ALA A 64 6.27 19.65 -15.31
CA ALA A 64 6.87 19.14 -16.53
C ALA A 64 7.60 17.81 -16.32
N ALA A 65 7.66 17.00 -17.38
CA ALA A 65 8.47 15.80 -17.44
C ALA A 65 9.96 16.12 -17.27
N LYS A 66 10.75 15.12 -16.85
CA LYS A 66 12.20 15.28 -16.75
C LYS A 66 12.79 15.61 -18.13
N PRO A 67 13.53 16.73 -18.29
CA PRO A 67 14.07 17.12 -19.58
C PRO A 67 15.13 16.12 -20.05
N ASN A 68 15.23 15.91 -21.37
CA ASN A 68 16.25 15.10 -22.03
C ASN A 68 16.38 13.65 -21.49
N SER A 69 15.27 13.06 -21.04
CA SER A 69 15.28 11.69 -20.56
C SER A 69 15.16 10.68 -21.70
N ASN A 70 16.06 9.69 -21.71
CA ASN A 70 15.99 8.53 -22.62
C ASN A 70 14.84 7.56 -22.26
N GLN A 71 14.08 7.84 -21.19
CA GLN A 71 12.99 7.00 -20.69
C GLN A 71 11.70 7.83 -20.51
N PRO A 72 11.07 8.29 -21.60
CA PRO A 72 9.92 9.22 -21.54
C PRO A 72 8.70 8.62 -20.83
N ASN A 73 8.51 7.30 -20.91
CA ASN A 73 7.41 6.61 -20.23
C ASN A 73 7.62 6.48 -18.71
N LEU A 74 8.87 6.49 -18.25
CA LEU A 74 9.21 6.44 -16.83
C LEU A 74 9.05 7.82 -16.18
N TYR A 75 9.55 8.84 -16.87
CA TYR A 75 9.62 10.22 -16.39
C TYR A 75 8.58 11.10 -17.07
N THR A 76 7.30 10.76 -16.89
CA THR A 76 6.17 11.51 -17.45
C THR A 76 5.86 12.77 -16.63
N SER A 77 5.20 13.75 -17.24
CA SER A 77 4.72 14.95 -16.56
C SER A 77 3.61 14.61 -15.54
N PHE A 78 3.40 15.52 -14.59
CA PHE A 78 2.29 15.44 -13.66
C PHE A 78 1.20 16.42 -14.08
N SER A 79 -0.03 15.95 -14.20
CA SER A 79 -1.18 16.72 -14.71
C SER A 79 -1.73 17.75 -13.71
N GLY A 80 -1.24 17.75 -12.47
CA GLY A 80 -1.74 18.57 -11.39
C GLY A 80 -2.87 17.90 -10.61
N PHE A 81 -3.05 18.36 -9.37
CA PHE A 81 -4.10 17.92 -8.45
C PHE A 81 -5.09 19.06 -8.24
N ASN A 82 -6.01 19.19 -9.17
CA ASN A 82 -7.04 20.23 -9.15
C ASN A 82 -8.36 19.69 -9.70
N GLU A 83 -9.38 20.53 -9.69
CA GLU A 83 -10.74 20.14 -10.10
C GLU A 83 -10.90 19.94 -11.62
N ASN A 84 -9.97 20.48 -12.42
CA ASN A 84 -10.07 20.57 -13.87
C ASN A 84 -9.22 19.53 -14.62
N SER A 85 -8.25 18.88 -13.96
CA SER A 85 -7.37 17.90 -14.57
C SER A 85 -7.15 16.68 -13.68
N GLY A 86 -6.84 15.54 -14.31
CA GLY A 86 -6.36 14.33 -13.64
C GLY A 86 -7.30 13.78 -12.57
N PHE A 87 -7.02 14.13 -11.32
CA PHE A 87 -7.77 13.67 -10.14
C PHE A 87 -9.15 14.32 -10.00
N SER A 88 -9.40 15.45 -10.68
CA SER A 88 -10.67 16.20 -10.57
C SER A 88 -11.08 16.47 -9.11
N ALA A 89 -10.08 16.80 -8.28
CA ALA A 89 -10.17 17.01 -6.85
C ALA A 89 -9.08 18.00 -6.39
N LYS A 90 -9.28 18.64 -5.24
CA LYS A 90 -8.32 19.54 -4.61
C LYS A 90 -7.90 19.03 -3.23
N LEU A 91 -6.64 19.24 -2.90
CA LEU A 91 -6.11 19.05 -1.54
C LEU A 91 -6.35 20.34 -0.76
N ILE A 92 -7.06 20.24 0.36
CA ILE A 92 -7.29 21.35 1.29
C ILE A 92 -6.27 21.22 2.41
N TYR A 93 -5.46 22.25 2.58
CA TYR A 93 -4.47 22.37 3.64
C TYR A 93 -4.63 23.72 4.31
N GLU A 94 -4.91 23.71 5.62
CA GLU A 94 -5.18 24.92 6.41
C GLU A 94 -4.49 24.80 7.77
N GLU A 95 -4.09 25.93 8.37
CA GLU A 95 -3.37 25.92 9.65
C GLU A 95 -4.17 25.21 10.77
N GLU A 96 -5.50 25.31 10.77
CA GLU A 96 -6.34 24.72 11.84
C GLU A 96 -6.31 23.19 11.86
N ILE A 97 -6.00 22.56 10.73
CA ILE A 97 -5.87 21.10 10.58
C ILE A 97 -4.41 20.62 10.67
N THR A 98 -3.50 21.48 11.14
CA THR A 98 -2.10 21.14 11.39
C THR A 98 -1.77 21.05 12.88
N LYS A 99 -0.73 20.26 13.21
CA LYS A 99 -0.09 20.27 14.52
C LYS A 99 1.42 20.39 14.41
N ARG A 100 1.92 21.47 15.00
CA ARG A 100 3.35 21.75 15.11
C ARG A 100 3.99 20.91 16.22
N ILE A 101 5.07 20.24 15.87
CA ILE A 101 6.04 19.68 16.82
C ILE A 101 7.13 20.72 17.07
N PHE A 102 7.42 21.03 18.34
CA PHE A 102 8.48 21.99 18.67
C PHE A 102 9.87 21.36 18.54
N ASN A 103 10.85 22.16 18.12
CA ASN A 103 12.23 21.71 17.99
C ASN A 103 12.83 21.22 19.32
N ARG A 104 12.35 21.74 20.46
CA ARG A 104 12.76 21.27 21.79
C ARG A 104 12.39 19.81 22.04
N ASP A 105 11.22 19.38 21.57
CA ASP A 105 10.72 18.01 21.76
C ASP A 105 11.50 17.04 20.85
N ILE A 106 11.81 17.47 19.62
CA ILE A 106 12.70 16.73 18.72
C ILE A 106 14.09 16.56 19.33
N LYS A 107 14.69 17.63 19.88
CA LYS A 107 16.00 17.57 20.54
C LYS A 107 16.01 16.57 21.70
N ARG A 108 14.98 16.61 22.55
CA ARG A 108 14.81 15.66 23.65
C ARG A 108 14.79 14.20 23.17
N VAL A 109 14.10 13.92 22.06
CA VAL A 109 14.08 12.57 21.47
C VAL A 109 15.44 12.16 20.91
N LEU A 110 16.15 13.09 20.27
CA LEU A 110 17.49 12.86 19.70
C LEU A 110 18.57 12.54 20.75
N GLU A 111 18.40 13.03 21.98
CA GLU A 111 19.32 12.77 23.10
C GLU A 111 19.22 11.34 23.67
N ILE A 112 18.19 10.58 23.29
CA ILE A 112 17.98 9.22 23.79
C ILE A 112 19.01 8.26 23.16
N ARG A 113 19.85 7.64 24.01
CA ARG A 113 20.87 6.67 23.58
C ARG A 113 20.29 5.31 23.19
N ASN A 114 19.31 4.81 23.95
CA ASN A 114 18.70 3.52 23.67
C ASN A 114 17.78 3.61 22.44
N TRP A 115 18.13 2.92 21.35
CA TRP A 115 17.42 3.01 20.09
C TRP A 115 15.93 2.60 20.20
N ASN A 116 15.61 1.53 20.93
CA ASN A 116 14.21 1.11 21.10
C ASN A 116 13.39 2.19 21.82
N LYS A 117 13.96 2.81 22.86
CA LYS A 117 13.33 3.91 23.57
C LYS A 117 13.21 5.16 22.67
N LEU A 118 14.23 5.48 21.89
CA LEU A 118 14.20 6.59 20.93
C LEU A 118 13.06 6.43 19.93
N VAL A 119 12.92 5.24 19.33
CA VAL A 119 11.83 4.97 18.38
C VAL A 119 10.48 5.03 19.06
N SER A 120 10.33 4.47 20.27
CA SER A 120 9.07 4.54 21.02
C SER A 120 8.67 5.99 21.32
N GLU A 121 9.58 6.81 21.84
CA GLU A 121 9.33 8.21 22.17
C GLU A 121 9.07 9.06 20.91
N ALA A 122 9.77 8.78 19.81
CA ALA A 122 9.48 9.40 18.51
C ALA A 122 8.07 9.04 18.02
N VAL A 123 7.68 7.77 18.12
CA VAL A 123 6.33 7.31 17.74
C VAL A 123 5.29 8.01 18.60
N ASP A 124 5.51 8.13 19.91
CA ASP A 124 4.59 8.77 20.85
C ASP A 124 4.42 10.26 20.58
N LEU A 125 5.53 10.94 20.26
CA LEU A 125 5.52 12.35 19.87
C LEU A 125 4.63 12.61 18.66
N PHE A 126 4.74 11.80 17.60
CA PHE A 126 3.87 11.93 16.44
C PHE A 126 2.44 11.47 16.75
N TYR A 127 2.28 10.34 17.43
CA TYR A 127 0.98 9.76 17.75
C TYR A 127 0.08 10.72 18.53
N ASN A 128 0.60 11.43 19.54
CA ASN A 128 -0.20 12.36 20.34
C ASN A 128 -0.79 13.51 19.49
N ASN A 129 -0.02 13.98 18.50
CA ASN A 129 -0.48 15.01 17.57
C ASN A 129 -1.48 14.46 16.54
N ILE A 130 -1.27 13.23 16.06
CA ILE A 130 -2.19 12.52 15.17
C ILE A 130 -3.53 12.27 15.89
N LEU A 131 -3.48 11.80 17.14
CA LEU A 131 -4.65 11.56 18.00
C LEU A 131 -5.49 12.83 18.13
N PHE A 132 -4.84 13.96 18.43
CA PHE A 132 -5.54 15.24 18.50
C PHE A 132 -6.26 15.58 17.20
N LEU A 133 -5.57 15.49 16.04
CA LEU A 133 -6.17 15.81 14.75
C LEU A 133 -7.33 14.86 14.42
N ALA A 134 -7.13 13.56 14.63
CA ALA A 134 -8.13 12.54 14.31
C ALA A 134 -9.42 12.68 15.14
N GLN A 135 -9.32 13.13 16.39
CA GLN A 135 -10.47 13.27 17.30
C GLN A 135 -11.14 14.64 17.23
N ASN A 136 -10.38 15.72 16.97
CA ASN A 136 -10.86 17.09 17.15
C ASN A 136 -11.02 17.88 15.85
N ARG A 137 -10.49 17.37 14.72
CA ARG A 137 -10.51 18.07 13.43
C ARG A 137 -11.12 17.20 12.34
N ASN A 138 -11.68 17.85 11.33
CA ASN A 138 -12.13 17.16 10.13
C ASN A 138 -10.95 16.97 9.16
N VAL A 139 -10.37 15.78 9.18
CA VAL A 139 -9.24 15.41 8.33
C VAL A 139 -9.50 14.07 7.66
N ASP A 140 -9.11 13.98 6.39
CA ASP A 140 -9.27 12.77 5.58
C ASP A 140 -8.02 11.92 5.57
N VAL A 141 -6.86 12.58 5.55
CA VAL A 141 -5.55 11.94 5.67
C VAL A 141 -4.66 12.83 6.53
N ILE A 142 -3.78 12.21 7.31
CA ILE A 142 -2.81 12.94 8.13
C ILE A 142 -1.40 12.70 7.57
N VAL A 143 -0.75 13.75 7.08
CA VAL A 143 0.63 13.72 6.60
C VAL A 143 1.60 13.98 7.76
N CYS A 144 2.43 13.00 8.06
CA CYS A 144 3.47 13.09 9.07
C CYS A 144 4.80 13.39 8.37
N VAL A 145 5.28 14.62 8.49
CA VAL A 145 6.56 15.04 7.91
C VAL A 145 7.67 14.81 8.94
N ILE A 146 8.55 13.85 8.67
CA ILE A 146 9.67 13.52 9.54
C ILE A 146 10.84 14.47 9.24
N PRO A 147 11.33 15.25 10.23
CA PRO A 147 12.52 16.08 10.06
C PRO A 147 13.77 15.25 9.76
N ASN A 148 14.68 15.80 8.95
CA ASN A 148 15.86 15.06 8.47
C ASN A 148 16.78 14.58 9.61
N ASN A 149 16.94 15.38 10.67
CA ASN A 149 17.75 15.01 11.83
C ASN A 149 17.17 13.81 12.60
N LEU A 150 15.86 13.79 12.83
CA LEU A 150 15.17 12.67 13.47
C LEU A 150 15.20 11.43 12.59
N TYR A 151 14.95 11.59 11.29
CA TYR A 151 15.03 10.48 10.34
C TYR A 151 16.41 9.80 10.35
N LYS A 152 17.49 10.60 10.20
CA LYS A 152 18.88 10.07 10.24
C LYS A 152 19.15 9.31 11.53
N LYS A 153 18.72 9.82 12.68
CA LYS A 153 18.94 9.16 13.97
C LYS A 153 18.14 7.86 14.13
N ILE A 154 16.93 7.80 13.57
CA ILE A 154 16.10 6.58 13.57
C ILE A 154 16.79 5.49 12.73
N VAL A 155 17.35 5.84 11.57
CA VAL A 155 17.92 4.89 10.60
C VAL A 155 19.34 4.46 10.94
N ASN A 156 20.16 5.34 11.51
CA ASN A 156 21.54 5.03 11.89
C ASN A 156 21.59 4.22 13.19
N LYS A 157 21.26 2.93 13.11
CA LYS A 157 21.51 1.98 14.20
C LYS A 157 23.00 1.64 14.37
N ASN A 158 23.82 1.92 13.36
CA ASN A 158 25.25 1.57 13.34
C ASN A 158 26.10 2.80 13.01
N GLU A 159 26.70 3.43 14.02
CA GLU A 159 28.06 3.97 13.85
C GLU A 159 28.99 2.77 13.97
N ASP A 160 29.49 2.27 12.82
CA ASP A 160 30.76 1.51 12.68
C ASP A 160 30.95 0.84 11.31
N ASN A 161 30.23 1.19 10.24
CA ASN A 161 30.71 0.90 8.89
C ASN A 161 30.27 2.00 7.91
N GLU A 162 31.25 2.75 7.43
CA GLU A 162 31.14 3.51 6.19
C GLU A 162 30.83 2.52 5.06
N VAL A 163 29.60 2.53 4.56
CA VAL A 163 29.30 1.94 3.27
C VAL A 163 28.50 2.96 2.49
N GLU A 164 29.08 3.35 1.37
CA GLU A 164 28.57 4.31 0.39
C GLU A 164 27.07 4.17 0.15
N GLU A 165 26.38 5.31 0.11
CA GLU A 165 24.96 5.44 -0.23
C GLU A 165 24.72 4.94 -1.67
N LYS A 166 24.51 3.64 -1.83
CA LYS A 166 23.71 3.12 -2.96
C LYS A 166 22.25 3.16 -2.53
N ILE A 167 21.52 4.06 -3.16
CA ILE A 167 20.06 4.19 -3.06
C ILE A 167 19.47 2.98 -3.79
N ASP A 168 19.39 1.86 -3.08
CA ASP A 168 18.48 0.79 -3.44
C ASP A 168 17.18 1.01 -2.65
N ASP A 169 16.03 0.75 -3.28
CA ASP A 169 14.67 0.98 -2.75
C ASP A 169 14.31 0.06 -1.55
N THR A 170 15.33 -0.51 -0.90
CA THR A 170 15.22 -1.28 0.32
C THR A 170 15.18 -0.32 1.51
N HIS A 171 13.96 0.05 1.94
CA HIS A 171 13.74 0.60 3.27
C HIS A 171 14.53 -0.21 4.30
N THR A 172 15.51 0.39 4.97
CA THR A 172 16.25 -0.30 6.04
C THR A 172 15.24 -0.86 7.05
N ASP A 173 15.40 -2.11 7.48
CA ASP A 173 14.48 -2.78 8.43
C ASP A 173 14.16 -1.92 9.67
N ILE A 174 15.11 -1.05 10.02
CA ILE A 174 15.11 -0.10 11.11
C ILE A 174 14.17 1.09 10.85
N GLU A 175 14.19 1.72 9.67
CA GLU A 175 13.18 2.71 9.27
C GLU A 175 11.79 2.08 9.26
N MET A 176 11.72 0.86 8.71
CA MET A 176 10.48 0.10 8.60
C MET A 176 9.86 -0.14 9.98
N ASN A 177 10.66 -0.23 11.05
CA ASN A 177 10.17 -0.33 12.43
C ASN A 177 9.46 0.94 12.92
N PHE A 178 10.00 2.15 12.71
CA PHE A 178 9.30 3.39 13.08
C PHE A 178 7.99 3.54 12.31
N ARG A 179 8.05 3.39 10.97
CA ARG A 179 6.87 3.50 10.10
C ARG A 179 5.77 2.50 10.47
N ARG A 180 6.13 1.23 10.69
CA ARG A 180 5.20 0.18 11.11
C ARG A 180 4.65 0.47 12.51
N ALA A 181 5.49 0.95 13.43
CA ALA A 181 5.06 1.27 14.79
C ALA A 181 4.08 2.43 14.84
N LEU A 182 4.36 3.53 14.13
CA LEU A 182 3.46 4.67 14.08
C LEU A 182 2.13 4.30 13.42
N LYS A 183 2.17 3.59 12.28
CA LYS A 183 0.95 3.10 11.62
C LYS A 183 0.14 2.20 12.55
N ALA A 184 0.76 1.17 13.14
CA ALA A 184 0.07 0.25 14.05
C ALA A 184 -0.56 0.98 15.25
N LYS A 185 0.17 1.95 15.83
CA LYS A 185 -0.35 2.73 16.97
C LYS A 185 -1.53 3.63 16.56
N ALA A 186 -1.49 4.21 15.36
CA ALA A 186 -2.56 5.10 14.86
C ALA A 186 -3.75 4.38 14.21
N MET A 187 -3.68 3.07 13.92
CA MET A 187 -4.71 2.34 13.17
C MET A 187 -6.12 2.44 13.78
N HIS A 188 -6.24 2.45 15.11
CA HIS A 188 -7.55 2.52 15.79
C HIS A 188 -8.24 3.88 15.66
N LEU A 189 -7.55 4.90 15.14
CA LEU A 189 -8.10 6.24 14.95
C LEU A 189 -8.97 6.34 13.70
N SER A 190 -8.98 5.32 12.84
CA SER A 190 -9.72 5.31 11.57
C SER A 190 -9.40 6.50 10.65
N ARG A 191 -8.23 7.13 10.84
CA ARG A 191 -7.68 8.18 9.97
C ARG A 191 -6.38 7.68 9.35
N PRO A 192 -6.31 7.56 8.01
CA PRO A 192 -5.11 7.08 7.34
C PRO A 192 -3.96 8.08 7.50
N ILE A 193 -2.75 7.56 7.69
CA ILE A 193 -1.55 8.38 7.78
C ILE A 193 -0.64 8.19 6.55
N GLN A 194 -0.06 9.29 6.08
CA GLN A 194 0.99 9.31 5.06
C GLN A 194 2.28 9.84 5.69
N ILE A 195 3.34 9.04 5.70
CA ILE A 195 4.61 9.44 6.29
C ILE A 195 5.52 9.88 5.14
N ILE A 196 6.11 11.07 5.27
CA ILE A 196 7.02 11.66 4.29
C ILE A 196 8.27 12.20 4.99
N ARG A 197 9.42 12.11 4.33
CA ARG A 197 10.66 12.71 4.85
C ARG A 197 10.73 14.15 4.38
N GLN A 198 11.23 15.05 5.22
CA GLN A 198 11.39 16.45 4.83
C GLN A 198 12.26 16.62 3.57
N LEU A 199 13.27 15.77 3.38
CA LEU A 199 14.11 15.77 2.18
C LEU A 199 13.35 15.47 0.88
N THR A 200 12.19 14.79 0.93
CA THR A 200 11.43 14.40 -0.26
C THR A 200 10.96 15.61 -1.09
N PHE A 201 10.73 16.76 -0.44
CA PHE A 201 10.27 17.98 -1.11
C PHE A 201 11.37 18.70 -1.91
N GLN A 202 12.64 18.33 -1.69
CA GLN A 202 13.78 18.95 -2.37
C GLN A 202 14.05 18.25 -3.70
N ASP A 203 14.54 19.00 -4.67
CA ASP A 203 15.00 18.46 -5.95
C ASP A 203 16.50 18.18 -5.86
N THR A 204 16.85 16.89 -5.79
CA THR A 204 18.24 16.45 -5.67
C THR A 204 18.50 15.38 -6.73
N SER A 205 19.67 15.43 -7.37
CA SER A 205 20.05 14.53 -8.47
C SER A 205 20.02 13.04 -8.12
N THR A 206 20.15 12.72 -6.83
CA THR A 206 20.14 11.35 -6.29
C THR A 206 18.74 10.79 -6.07
N GLN A 207 17.70 11.61 -6.20
CA GLN A 207 16.31 11.20 -5.95
C GLN A 207 15.49 11.09 -7.23
N GLN A 208 14.31 10.47 -7.11
CA GLN A 208 13.27 10.54 -8.13
C GLN A 208 12.96 12.00 -8.48
N ASP A 209 12.64 12.25 -9.74
CA ASP A 209 12.25 13.56 -10.22
C ASP A 209 10.96 14.05 -9.54
N ILE A 210 10.75 15.36 -9.60
CA ILE A 210 9.62 16.03 -8.95
C ILE A 210 8.27 15.49 -9.46
N ALA A 211 8.10 15.24 -10.75
CA ALA A 211 6.82 14.79 -11.30
C ALA A 211 6.50 13.36 -10.83
N THR A 212 7.48 12.45 -10.79
CA THR A 212 7.32 11.13 -10.19
C THR A 212 6.96 11.19 -8.71
N LYS A 213 7.63 12.05 -7.93
CA LYS A 213 7.29 12.28 -6.51
C LYS A 213 5.85 12.77 -6.34
N ALA A 214 5.42 13.70 -7.19
CA ALA A 214 4.04 14.22 -7.18
C ALA A 214 3.03 13.12 -7.51
N TRP A 215 3.27 12.31 -8.55
CA TRP A 215 2.44 11.15 -8.87
C TRP A 215 2.30 10.20 -7.69
N ASN A 216 3.41 9.83 -7.05
CA ASN A 216 3.41 8.89 -5.92
C ASN A 216 2.69 9.47 -4.70
N PHE A 217 2.95 10.73 -4.35
CA PHE A 217 2.33 11.40 -3.21
C PHE A 217 0.82 11.58 -3.41
N CYS A 218 0.42 12.18 -4.54
CA CYS A 218 -0.97 12.52 -4.82
C CYS A 218 -1.83 11.27 -4.97
N THR A 219 -1.36 10.25 -5.69
CA THR A 219 -2.10 8.99 -5.86
C THR A 219 -2.28 8.28 -4.51
N ALA A 220 -1.24 8.26 -3.67
CA ALA A 220 -1.32 7.64 -2.35
C ALA A 220 -2.28 8.40 -1.42
N VAL A 221 -2.23 9.74 -1.42
CA VAL A 221 -3.15 10.59 -0.66
C VAL A 221 -4.59 10.37 -1.11
N TYR A 222 -4.84 10.42 -2.43
CA TYR A 222 -6.14 10.20 -3.02
C TYR A 222 -6.73 8.86 -2.58
N TYR A 223 -6.08 7.76 -2.93
CA TYR A 223 -6.53 6.40 -2.61
C TYR A 223 -6.80 6.19 -1.11
N LYS A 224 -6.00 6.78 -0.23
CA LYS A 224 -6.14 6.61 1.22
C LYS A 224 -7.40 7.23 1.80
N THR A 225 -8.02 8.21 1.14
CA THR A 225 -9.24 8.83 1.66
C THR A 225 -10.42 7.85 1.79
N GLY A 226 -10.32 6.65 1.20
CA GLY A 226 -11.25 5.54 1.35
C GLY A 226 -12.53 5.69 0.53
N GLN A 227 -12.94 6.92 0.21
CA GLN A 227 -14.12 7.22 -0.61
C GLN A 227 -13.79 7.49 -2.09
N THR A 228 -12.51 7.39 -2.46
CA THR A 228 -12.06 7.68 -3.82
C THR A 228 -11.41 6.47 -4.46
N VAL A 229 -11.62 6.31 -5.76
CA VAL A 229 -11.06 5.22 -6.56
C VAL A 229 -10.40 5.80 -7.82
N PRO A 230 -9.06 5.78 -7.91
CA PRO A 230 -8.36 6.41 -9.02
C PRO A 230 -8.52 5.62 -10.34
N TRP A 231 -8.51 4.29 -10.30
CA TRP A 231 -8.75 3.42 -11.45
C TRP A 231 -9.19 2.02 -10.99
N LYS A 232 -9.73 1.21 -11.89
CA LYS A 232 -10.08 -0.19 -11.64
C LYS A 232 -9.55 -1.13 -12.73
N LEU A 233 -9.50 -2.42 -12.45
CA LEU A 233 -9.31 -3.43 -13.50
C LEU A 233 -10.60 -3.58 -14.30
N ILE A 234 -10.49 -3.82 -15.60
CA ILE A 234 -11.66 -4.10 -16.44
C ILE A 234 -12.28 -5.42 -16.05
N LYS A 235 -13.58 -5.40 -15.77
CA LYS A 235 -14.36 -6.61 -15.52
C LYS A 235 -14.61 -7.35 -16.84
N ASN A 236 -14.36 -8.65 -16.85
CA ASN A 236 -14.78 -9.52 -17.94
C ASN A 236 -16.18 -10.06 -17.63
N GLU A 237 -17.22 -9.48 -18.26
CA GLU A 237 -18.62 -9.85 -18.03
C GLU A 237 -18.96 -11.30 -18.42
N ALA A 238 -18.15 -11.92 -19.28
CA ALA A 238 -18.35 -13.32 -19.69
C ALA A 238 -17.88 -14.33 -18.63
N ARG A 239 -17.21 -13.88 -17.55
CA ARG A 239 -16.76 -14.74 -16.45
C ARG A 239 -17.69 -14.56 -15.25
N SER A 240 -17.98 -15.66 -14.57
CA SER A 240 -18.67 -15.63 -13.27
C SER A 240 -17.90 -14.75 -12.29
N ALA A 241 -18.64 -14.07 -11.41
CA ALA A 241 -18.06 -13.23 -10.37
C ALA A 241 -17.09 -14.06 -9.52
N ALA A 242 -15.86 -13.58 -9.38
CA ALA A 242 -14.84 -14.23 -8.59
C ALA A 242 -14.67 -13.51 -7.25
N CYS A 243 -14.41 -14.30 -6.22
CA CYS A 243 -13.96 -13.81 -4.92
C CYS A 243 -12.51 -14.26 -4.72
N TYR A 244 -11.61 -13.29 -4.59
CA TYR A 244 -10.19 -13.55 -4.36
C TYR A 244 -9.92 -13.47 -2.87
N VAL A 245 -9.29 -14.51 -2.31
CA VAL A 245 -8.96 -14.57 -0.88
C VAL A 245 -7.45 -14.74 -0.72
N GLY A 246 -6.77 -13.70 -0.25
CA GLY A 246 -5.35 -13.78 0.11
C GLY A 246 -5.18 -14.23 1.55
N ILE A 247 -4.54 -15.37 1.79
CA ILE A 247 -4.19 -15.88 3.12
C ILE A 247 -2.74 -15.54 3.41
N GLY A 248 -2.52 -14.77 4.47
CA GLY A 248 -1.19 -14.46 5.00
C GLY A 248 -1.11 -14.75 6.49
N PHE A 249 0.12 -14.76 7.02
CA PHE A 249 0.36 -14.93 8.45
C PHE A 249 1.22 -13.79 8.96
N TYR A 250 0.92 -13.33 10.17
CA TYR A 250 1.75 -12.35 10.86
C TYR A 250 2.07 -12.80 12.27
N ARG A 251 3.26 -12.42 12.75
CA ARG A 251 3.71 -12.70 14.12
C ARG A 251 3.34 -11.55 15.05
N SER A 252 2.85 -11.88 16.24
CA SER A 252 2.57 -10.88 17.28
C SER A 252 3.86 -10.19 17.76
N ARG A 253 3.75 -8.91 18.14
CA ARG A 253 4.87 -8.07 18.61
C ARG A 253 5.54 -8.60 19.88
N ASP A 254 4.77 -9.25 20.74
CA ASP A 254 5.27 -9.88 21.96
C ASP A 254 6.03 -11.19 21.71
N LYS A 255 6.03 -11.69 20.46
CA LYS A 255 6.56 -12.99 20.04
C LYS A 255 5.97 -14.19 20.81
N LYS A 256 4.93 -13.99 21.62
CA LYS A 256 4.30 -15.03 22.46
C LYS A 256 3.21 -15.79 21.71
N ILE A 257 2.43 -15.10 20.88
CA ILE A 257 1.50 -15.75 19.93
C ILE A 257 2.24 -16.01 18.62
N LEU A 258 2.27 -17.27 18.20
CA LEU A 258 3.26 -17.77 17.26
C LEU A 258 3.01 -17.39 15.80
N ASN A 259 1.77 -17.28 15.32
CA ASN A 259 1.39 -16.59 14.08
C ASN A 259 -0.14 -16.48 14.06
N THR A 260 -0.72 -15.43 13.50
CA THR A 260 -2.17 -15.30 13.29
C THR A 260 -2.44 -15.21 11.80
N SER A 261 -3.44 -15.95 11.32
CA SER A 261 -3.84 -15.87 9.92
C SER A 261 -4.63 -14.59 9.64
N LEU A 262 -4.50 -14.10 8.42
CA LEU A 262 -5.19 -12.92 7.94
C LEU A 262 -5.70 -13.24 6.53
N ALA A 263 -7.00 -13.18 6.35
CA ALA A 263 -7.64 -13.32 5.05
C ALA A 263 -7.98 -11.92 4.52
N GLN A 264 -7.49 -11.61 3.33
CA GLN A 264 -7.88 -10.40 2.60
C GLN A 264 -8.78 -10.83 1.46
N ILE A 265 -10.04 -10.44 1.56
CA ILE A 265 -11.06 -10.72 0.55
C ILE A 265 -11.02 -9.56 -0.42
N PHE A 266 -10.90 -9.83 -1.70
CA PHE A 266 -11.05 -8.83 -2.75
C PHE A 266 -12.18 -9.27 -3.67
N ASN A 267 -13.10 -8.37 -3.95
CA ASN A 267 -14.04 -8.58 -5.04
C ASN A 267 -13.37 -8.24 -6.39
N ASP A 268 -14.05 -8.56 -7.49
CA ASP A 268 -13.62 -8.21 -8.85
C ASP A 268 -13.35 -6.70 -9.05
N LEU A 269 -13.86 -5.84 -8.15
CA LEU A 269 -13.69 -4.39 -8.19
C LEU A 269 -12.46 -3.91 -7.40
N GLY A 270 -11.69 -4.82 -6.78
CA GLY A 270 -10.52 -4.49 -5.96
C GLY A 270 -10.86 -3.90 -4.59
N ASN A 271 -12.14 -3.84 -4.22
CA ASN A 271 -12.54 -3.45 -2.88
C ASN A 271 -12.27 -4.63 -1.95
N GLY A 272 -11.46 -4.37 -0.92
CA GLY A 272 -10.97 -5.40 -0.02
C GLY A 272 -11.57 -5.31 1.38
N VAL A 273 -11.96 -6.45 1.96
CA VAL A 273 -12.25 -6.58 3.39
C VAL A 273 -11.15 -7.44 4.03
N ILE A 274 -10.64 -7.01 5.18
CA ILE A 274 -9.62 -7.76 5.92
C ILE A 274 -10.29 -8.47 7.09
N LEU A 275 -10.23 -9.81 7.07
CA LEU A 275 -10.60 -10.68 8.17
C LEU A 275 -9.36 -11.15 8.92
N ARG A 276 -9.41 -11.07 10.25
CA ARG A 276 -8.38 -11.67 11.12
C ARG A 276 -8.85 -13.07 11.52
N GLY A 277 -8.03 -14.06 11.24
CA GLY A 277 -8.28 -15.44 11.62
C GLY A 277 -7.71 -15.76 13.01
N THR A 278 -7.66 -17.05 13.32
CA THR A 278 -7.21 -17.58 14.60
C THR A 278 -5.69 -17.69 14.70
N PRO A 279 -5.12 -17.77 15.92
CA PRO A 279 -3.73 -18.16 16.12
C PRO A 279 -3.43 -19.54 15.53
N VAL A 280 -2.22 -19.71 15.04
CA VAL A 280 -1.74 -20.90 14.33
C VAL A 280 -0.48 -21.41 15.02
N GLU A 281 -0.43 -22.72 15.24
CA GLU A 281 0.77 -23.40 15.74
C GLU A 281 1.71 -23.70 14.57
N ILE A 282 3.02 -23.61 14.84
CA ILE A 282 4.05 -23.93 13.85
C ILE A 282 4.56 -25.32 14.18
N ASP A 283 4.65 -26.18 13.17
CA ASP A 283 5.27 -27.50 13.31
C ASP A 283 6.76 -27.36 13.69
N LYS A 284 7.29 -28.32 14.45
CA LYS A 284 8.72 -28.33 14.82
C LYS A 284 9.62 -28.62 13.61
N ASN A 285 9.11 -29.35 12.61
CA ASN A 285 9.82 -29.78 11.42
C ASN A 285 9.61 -28.83 10.24
N ASP A 286 8.39 -28.29 10.05
CA ASP A 286 8.11 -27.21 9.12
C ASP A 286 7.86 -25.90 9.87
N ARG A 287 8.80 -24.95 9.73
CA ARG A 287 8.72 -23.65 10.39
C ARG A 287 7.72 -22.69 9.73
N ARG A 288 7.01 -23.13 8.69
CA ARG A 288 5.96 -22.34 8.05
C ARG A 288 4.62 -22.55 8.78
N PRO A 289 3.87 -21.47 9.06
CA PRO A 289 2.54 -21.60 9.64
C PRO A 289 1.56 -22.18 8.61
N HIS A 290 0.77 -23.15 9.04
CA HIS A 290 -0.31 -23.76 8.27
C HIS A 290 -1.58 -23.79 9.10
N LEU A 291 -2.71 -23.47 8.49
CA LEU A 291 -3.99 -23.63 9.18
C LEU A 291 -4.33 -25.11 9.30
N THR A 292 -4.95 -25.50 10.41
CA THR A 292 -5.64 -26.78 10.49
C THR A 292 -6.87 -26.76 9.58
N SER A 293 -7.40 -27.95 9.25
CA SER A 293 -8.61 -28.06 8.42
C SER A 293 -9.80 -27.26 8.97
N GLY A 294 -10.06 -27.33 10.28
CA GLY A 294 -11.14 -26.56 10.91
C GLY A 294 -10.92 -25.04 10.84
N GLN A 295 -9.70 -24.57 11.09
CA GLN A 295 -9.38 -23.14 10.99
C GLN A 295 -9.50 -22.62 9.56
N ALA A 296 -9.08 -23.42 8.58
CA ALA A 296 -9.18 -23.08 7.18
C ALA A 296 -10.64 -23.01 6.72
N TYR A 297 -11.48 -23.95 7.17
CA TYR A 297 -12.92 -23.95 6.95
C TYR A 297 -13.56 -22.66 7.50
N GLU A 298 -13.37 -22.37 8.80
CA GLU A 298 -13.97 -21.20 9.45
C GLU A 298 -13.53 -19.87 8.81
N LEU A 299 -12.25 -19.76 8.44
CA LEU A 299 -11.69 -18.58 7.80
C LEU A 299 -12.37 -18.30 6.46
N LEU A 300 -12.54 -19.33 5.62
CA LEU A 300 -13.16 -19.18 4.31
C LEU A 300 -14.68 -19.00 4.41
N SER A 301 -15.36 -19.71 5.31
CA SER A 301 -16.80 -19.50 5.56
C SER A 301 -17.09 -18.05 5.99
N SER A 302 -16.23 -17.48 6.86
CA SER A 302 -16.32 -16.08 7.26
C SER A 302 -16.07 -15.14 6.08
N ALA A 303 -15.12 -15.48 5.21
CA ALA A 303 -14.84 -14.69 4.01
C ALA A 303 -16.00 -14.69 3.00
N ILE A 304 -16.61 -15.85 2.77
CA ILE A 304 -17.78 -15.96 1.88
C ILE A 304 -18.96 -15.17 2.46
N ASN A 305 -19.19 -15.26 3.78
CA ASN A 305 -20.23 -14.48 4.46
C ASN A 305 -20.08 -12.96 4.24
N GLU A 306 -18.87 -12.41 4.43
CA GLU A 306 -18.62 -10.98 4.22
C GLU A 306 -18.81 -10.58 2.75
N TYR A 307 -18.39 -11.43 1.81
CA TYR A 307 -18.62 -11.20 0.39
C TYR A 307 -20.11 -11.16 0.06
N GLU A 308 -20.87 -12.16 0.52
CA GLU A 308 -22.31 -12.27 0.29
C GLU A 308 -23.07 -11.11 0.94
N PHE A 309 -22.66 -10.68 2.14
CA PHE A 309 -23.24 -9.52 2.81
C PHE A 309 -22.97 -8.23 2.03
N ALA A 310 -21.75 -8.03 1.50
CA ALA A 310 -21.38 -6.82 0.81
C ALA A 310 -21.93 -6.70 -0.61
N LEU A 311 -22.17 -7.83 -1.29
CA LEU A 311 -22.58 -7.87 -2.71
C LEU A 311 -23.97 -8.46 -2.93
N GLU A 312 -24.64 -8.90 -1.86
CA GLU A 312 -25.96 -9.54 -1.88
C GLU A 312 -26.04 -10.75 -2.84
N THR A 313 -24.89 -11.37 -3.13
CA THR A 313 -24.76 -12.47 -4.08
C THR A 313 -23.58 -13.38 -3.74
N SER A 314 -23.71 -14.67 -4.03
CA SER A 314 -22.64 -15.66 -3.83
C SER A 314 -21.64 -15.64 -4.99
N PRO A 315 -20.33 -15.83 -4.73
CA PRO A 315 -19.35 -15.89 -5.80
C PRO A 315 -19.50 -17.19 -6.60
N GLY A 316 -19.35 -17.11 -7.92
CA GLY A 316 -19.34 -18.30 -8.79
C GLY A 316 -18.00 -19.05 -8.77
N ARG A 317 -16.94 -18.38 -8.35
CA ARG A 317 -15.56 -18.89 -8.29
C ARG A 317 -14.80 -18.30 -7.10
N LEU A 318 -14.05 -19.14 -6.40
CA LEU A 318 -13.09 -18.72 -5.40
C LEU A 318 -11.66 -18.88 -5.92
N VAL A 319 -10.82 -17.87 -5.70
CA VAL A 319 -9.38 -17.94 -6.01
C VAL A 319 -8.61 -17.60 -4.75
N ILE A 320 -7.91 -18.59 -4.20
CA ILE A 320 -7.21 -18.47 -2.94
C ILE A 320 -5.72 -18.28 -3.21
N HIS A 321 -5.18 -17.13 -2.80
CA HIS A 321 -3.77 -16.79 -2.91
C HIS A 321 -3.05 -17.00 -1.58
N LYS A 322 -1.86 -17.60 -1.63
CA LYS A 322 -0.98 -17.75 -0.47
C LYS A 322 0.48 -17.50 -0.87
N THR A 323 1.29 -16.99 0.04
CA THR A 323 2.75 -16.80 -0.17
C THR A 323 3.59 -17.99 0.33
N SER A 324 2.94 -19.13 0.54
CA SER A 324 3.54 -20.41 0.91
C SER A 324 2.62 -21.52 0.38
N ASN A 325 3.16 -22.71 0.18
CA ASN A 325 2.34 -23.84 -0.29
C ASN A 325 1.19 -24.13 0.67
N PHE A 326 0.11 -24.72 0.13
CA PHE A 326 -1.01 -25.22 0.91
C PHE A 326 -0.68 -26.62 1.45
N SER A 327 -1.07 -26.90 2.69
CA SER A 327 -1.08 -28.26 3.24
C SER A 327 -2.37 -28.98 2.84
N ASP A 328 -2.36 -30.31 2.91
CA ASP A 328 -3.55 -31.13 2.62
C ASP A 328 -4.72 -30.79 3.57
N GLU A 329 -4.41 -30.48 4.83
CA GLU A 329 -5.41 -30.03 5.81
C GLU A 329 -6.05 -28.69 5.41
N GLU A 330 -5.24 -27.72 4.97
CA GLU A 330 -5.74 -26.43 4.48
C GLU A 330 -6.65 -26.63 3.29
N ILE A 331 -6.23 -27.43 2.31
CA ILE A 331 -7.04 -27.72 1.12
C ILE A 331 -8.36 -28.39 1.52
N ALA A 332 -8.33 -29.37 2.42
CA ALA A 332 -9.54 -30.06 2.88
C ALA A 332 -10.52 -29.10 3.54
N GLY A 333 -10.04 -28.23 4.45
CA GLY A 333 -10.88 -27.24 5.13
C GLY A 333 -11.48 -26.19 4.18
N LEU A 334 -10.65 -25.64 3.29
CA LEU A 334 -11.08 -24.65 2.30
C LEU A 334 -12.07 -25.25 1.28
N ARG A 335 -11.86 -26.49 0.84
CA ARG A 335 -12.81 -27.18 -0.04
C ARG A 335 -14.13 -27.43 0.67
N GLY A 336 -14.11 -27.91 1.91
CA GLY A 336 -15.32 -28.14 2.70
C GLY A 336 -16.18 -26.87 2.82
N ALA A 337 -15.56 -25.72 3.13
CA ALA A 337 -16.28 -24.46 3.23
C ALA A 337 -16.88 -23.99 1.88
N ALA A 338 -16.20 -24.24 0.76
CA ALA A 338 -16.72 -23.92 -0.56
C ALA A 338 -17.87 -24.84 -0.99
N GLU A 339 -17.76 -26.14 -0.68
CA GLU A 339 -18.78 -27.16 -0.98
C GLU A 339 -20.08 -26.91 -0.20
N ASP A 340 -19.98 -26.62 1.10
CA ASP A 340 -21.14 -26.29 1.95
C ASP A 340 -21.89 -25.06 1.45
N ARG A 341 -21.16 -24.11 0.84
CA ARG A 341 -21.70 -22.90 0.21
C ARG A 341 -22.08 -23.07 -1.25
N ARG A 342 -21.98 -24.29 -1.80
CA ARG A 342 -22.32 -24.64 -3.18
C ARG A 342 -21.61 -23.78 -4.22
N ILE A 343 -20.35 -23.43 -3.96
CA ILE A 343 -19.53 -22.67 -4.91
C ILE A 343 -18.97 -23.63 -5.96
N ASN A 344 -19.19 -23.29 -7.23
CA ASN A 344 -18.93 -24.19 -8.36
C ASN A 344 -17.44 -24.45 -8.63
N SER A 345 -16.57 -23.52 -8.26
CA SER A 345 -15.14 -23.62 -8.57
C SER A 345 -14.26 -22.95 -7.52
N ILE A 346 -13.14 -23.60 -7.20
CA ILE A 346 -12.13 -23.13 -6.25
C ILE A 346 -10.73 -23.40 -6.81
N ASP A 347 -9.89 -22.37 -6.83
CA ASP A 347 -8.49 -22.46 -7.24
C ASP A 347 -7.56 -22.13 -6.07
N PHE A 348 -6.49 -22.91 -5.95
CA PHE A 348 -5.42 -22.71 -4.98
C PHE A 348 -4.18 -22.24 -5.72
N ILE A 349 -3.76 -21.00 -5.50
CA ILE A 349 -2.63 -20.38 -6.18
C ILE A 349 -1.60 -19.95 -5.15
N THR A 350 -0.40 -20.54 -5.26
CA THR A 350 0.74 -20.10 -4.45
C THR A 350 1.60 -19.14 -5.27
N ILE A 351 1.90 -17.97 -4.71
CA ILE A 351 2.78 -16.97 -5.33
C ILE A 351 4.09 -16.95 -4.54
N LEU A 352 5.18 -17.37 -5.19
CA LEU A 352 6.52 -17.43 -4.61
C LEU A 352 7.50 -16.62 -5.45
N ASP A 353 8.47 -16.00 -4.80
CA ASP A 353 9.61 -15.42 -5.48
C ASP A 353 10.45 -16.53 -6.12
N SER A 354 10.74 -16.37 -7.40
CA SER A 354 11.57 -17.30 -8.14
C SER A 354 13.06 -16.97 -7.96
N THR A 355 13.87 -18.01 -7.85
CA THR A 355 15.34 -17.90 -7.91
C THR A 355 15.86 -17.73 -9.34
N PHE A 356 15.02 -17.98 -10.35
CA PHE A 356 15.39 -17.81 -11.75
C PHE A 356 15.48 -16.32 -12.12
N ARG A 357 16.51 -15.99 -12.91
CA ARG A 357 16.71 -14.67 -13.51
C ARG A 357 16.64 -14.83 -15.03
N PHE A 358 15.84 -13.98 -15.67
CA PHE A 358 15.67 -13.99 -17.11
C PHE A 358 16.50 -12.88 -17.73
N PHE A 359 17.13 -13.21 -18.86
CA PHE A 359 17.90 -12.28 -19.66
C PHE A 359 17.34 -12.27 -21.08
N ARG A 360 17.45 -11.12 -21.73
CA ARG A 360 17.10 -10.91 -23.13
C ARG A 360 18.34 -10.32 -23.80
N ASP A 361 18.59 -10.69 -25.06
CA ASP A 361 19.64 -10.06 -25.84
C ASP A 361 19.43 -8.53 -25.90
N GLY A 362 20.49 -7.79 -25.58
CA GLY A 362 20.48 -6.33 -25.52
C GLY A 362 20.54 -5.77 -24.09
N ILE A 363 20.21 -4.49 -23.97
CA ILE A 363 20.37 -3.71 -22.72
C ILE A 363 19.07 -3.70 -21.89
N TYR A 364 17.94 -4.05 -22.49
CA TYR A 364 16.63 -4.01 -21.84
C TYR A 364 16.30 -5.32 -21.13
N PRO A 365 15.65 -5.25 -19.95
CA PRO A 365 15.15 -6.45 -19.28
C PRO A 365 14.09 -7.17 -20.13
N PRO A 366 13.75 -8.42 -19.78
CA PRO A 366 12.60 -9.11 -20.34
C PRO A 366 11.32 -8.27 -20.24
N ALA A 367 10.40 -8.47 -21.19
CA ALA A 367 9.13 -7.77 -21.16
C ALA A 367 8.27 -8.29 -19.99
N ARG A 368 7.65 -7.36 -19.24
CA ARG A 368 6.62 -7.67 -18.25
C ARG A 368 5.50 -8.50 -18.89
N GLY A 369 4.98 -9.46 -18.14
CA GLY A 369 3.99 -10.43 -18.63
C GLY A 369 4.60 -11.63 -19.37
N LEU A 370 5.93 -11.71 -19.48
CA LEU A 370 6.58 -12.93 -19.94
C LEU A 370 6.30 -14.07 -18.96
N SER A 371 5.70 -15.14 -19.47
CA SER A 371 5.27 -16.29 -18.67
C SER A 371 5.84 -17.57 -19.25
N PHE A 372 6.46 -18.40 -18.41
CA PHE A 372 6.95 -19.72 -18.78
C PHE A 372 6.18 -20.79 -18.01
N LYS A 373 5.74 -21.82 -18.71
CA LYS A 373 5.15 -23.01 -18.12
C LYS A 373 6.28 -24.00 -17.86
N LEU A 374 6.52 -24.35 -16.59
CA LEU A 374 7.49 -25.39 -16.24
C LEU A 374 6.84 -26.77 -16.39
N ASP A 375 5.66 -26.92 -15.81
CA ASP A 375 4.83 -28.13 -15.91
C ASP A 375 3.33 -27.75 -15.86
N ARG A 376 2.45 -28.72 -15.58
CA ARG A 376 1.00 -28.47 -15.52
C ARG A 376 0.60 -27.42 -14.48
N ASP A 377 1.27 -27.39 -13.33
CA ASP A 377 0.85 -26.67 -12.14
C ASP A 377 1.82 -25.53 -11.77
N HIS A 378 3.04 -25.54 -12.32
CA HIS A 378 4.07 -24.55 -12.05
C HIS A 378 4.31 -23.62 -13.25
N HIS A 379 4.17 -22.33 -12.99
CA HIS A 379 4.40 -21.26 -13.95
C HIS A 379 5.32 -20.20 -13.35
N ILE A 380 6.21 -19.65 -14.16
CA ILE A 380 7.00 -18.47 -13.81
C ILE A 380 6.44 -17.27 -14.56
N LEU A 381 6.18 -16.17 -13.85
CA LEU A 381 5.73 -14.90 -14.41
C LEU A 381 6.76 -13.82 -14.10
N TYR A 382 7.20 -13.09 -15.13
CA TYR A 382 8.02 -11.91 -15.00
C TYR A 382 7.12 -10.67 -14.90
N THR A 383 7.19 -9.95 -13.78
CA THR A 383 6.31 -8.81 -13.45
C THR A 383 7.05 -7.51 -13.28
#